data_AF-A0A534TQ36-F1
#
_entry.id   AF-A0A534TQ36-F1
#
_cell.length_a   1.000
_cell.length_b   1.000
_cell.length_c   1.000
_cell.angle_alpha   90.00
_cell.angle_beta   90.00
_cell.angle_gamma   90.00
#
_symmetry.space_group_name_H-M   'P 1'
#
loop_
_entity.id
_entity.type
_entity.pdbx_description
1 polymer ?
#
loop_
_entity_poly.entity_id
_entity_poly.type
_entity_poly.pdbx_seq_one_letter_code
_entity_poly.pdbx_strand_id
1 'polypeptide(L)'
;MVRFVPIAILLGALGCGSGSAGGSFNGVVRGQPMKPADAISSPARVSLGPISADVGGVVLTDVPGVCGRVTANSEPKNGKALVLFLADFNRQTLTATAPAGPGTFDVVNPNAPGIPPPHAAVVTFGVNDAACEQIAAQSAVATSGAVKITSISGGAYSGTYTVGFETGEVVSGDFHATSCPGLATYLSTPTHSCGG
;
A
#
# COMPACT_ATOMS: atom_id res chain seq x y z
N MET A 1 -15.37 30.88 -56.66
CA MET A 1 -15.93 29.78 -55.84
C MET A 1 -14.87 28.69 -55.68
N VAL A 2 -14.14 28.67 -54.56
CA VAL A 2 -13.56 27.46 -53.94
C VAL A 2 -13.59 27.71 -52.43
N ARG A 3 -14.07 26.71 -51.69
CA ARG A 3 -14.56 26.75 -50.32
C ARG A 3 -13.44 26.77 -49.27
N PHE A 4 -13.69 27.51 -48.18
CA PHE A 4 -12.99 27.46 -46.90
C PHE A 4 -13.19 26.10 -46.20
N VAL A 5 -12.13 25.60 -45.54
CA VAL A 5 -12.22 24.63 -44.43
C VAL A 5 -11.31 25.15 -43.30
N PRO A 6 -11.85 25.53 -42.13
CA PRO A 6 -11.03 25.92 -40.99
C PRO A 6 -10.55 24.68 -40.23
N ILE A 7 -9.24 24.58 -40.01
CA ILE A 7 -8.62 23.55 -39.16
C ILE A 7 -8.80 24.00 -37.70
N ALA A 8 -9.70 23.34 -36.98
CA ALA A 8 -9.82 23.45 -35.53
C ALA A 8 -8.80 22.51 -34.88
N ILE A 9 -7.80 23.08 -34.19
CA ILE A 9 -6.85 22.32 -33.36
C ILE A 9 -7.50 22.15 -31.98
N LEU A 10 -8.08 20.97 -31.72
CA LEU A 10 -8.43 20.52 -30.38
C LEU A 10 -7.14 20.14 -29.64
N LEU A 11 -6.70 20.99 -28.70
CA LEU A 11 -5.76 20.61 -27.65
C LEU A 11 -6.49 19.72 -26.65
N GLY A 12 -6.47 18.41 -26.89
CA GLY A 12 -6.89 17.42 -25.89
C GLY A 12 -5.93 17.46 -24.71
N ALA A 13 -6.40 17.97 -23.58
CA ALA A 13 -5.73 17.77 -22.30
C ALA A 13 -5.64 16.25 -22.06
N LEU A 14 -4.41 15.74 -22.01
CA LEU A 14 -4.09 14.43 -21.46
C LEU A 14 -4.34 14.49 -19.95
N GLY A 15 -5.61 14.50 -19.57
CA GLY A 15 -6.01 14.03 -18.26
C GLY A 15 -5.77 12.53 -18.25
N CYS A 16 -4.59 12.11 -17.76
CA CYS A 16 -4.39 10.75 -17.28
C CYS A 16 -5.39 10.55 -16.15
N GLY A 17 -6.59 10.08 -16.50
CA GLY A 17 -7.57 9.60 -15.55
C GLY A 17 -6.90 8.46 -14.80
N SER A 18 -6.47 8.74 -13.57
CA SER A 18 -6.22 7.75 -12.55
C SER A 18 -7.52 6.96 -12.39
N GLY A 19 -7.63 5.85 -13.12
CA GLY A 19 -8.70 4.89 -12.91
C GLY A 19 -8.73 4.59 -11.42
N SER A 20 -9.88 4.80 -10.79
CA SER A 20 -10.04 4.73 -9.35
C SER A 20 -9.51 3.40 -8.84
N ALA A 21 -8.26 3.43 -8.36
CA ALA A 21 -7.68 2.36 -7.62
C ALA A 21 -8.46 2.28 -6.32
N GLY A 22 -8.97 1.11 -6.02
CA GLY A 22 -9.99 0.95 -5.00
C GLY A 22 -9.84 -0.37 -4.29
N GLY A 23 -10.60 -0.50 -3.23
CA GLY A 23 -10.65 -1.71 -2.45
C GLY A 23 -11.77 -1.60 -1.44
N SER A 24 -12.04 -2.71 -0.77
CA SER A 24 -12.96 -2.74 0.36
C SER A 24 -12.18 -2.90 1.65
N PHE A 25 -12.75 -2.40 2.74
CA PHE A 25 -12.26 -2.61 4.09
C PHE A 25 -13.47 -2.92 4.96
N ASN A 26 -13.58 -4.18 5.38
CA ASN A 26 -14.68 -4.70 6.18
C ASN A 26 -14.15 -5.03 7.56
N GLY A 27 -14.48 -4.18 8.53
CA GLY A 27 -14.08 -4.33 9.92
C GLY A 27 -13.71 -2.99 10.54
N VAL A 28 -13.17 -3.07 11.75
CA VAL A 28 -12.77 -1.92 12.56
C VAL A 28 -11.50 -2.32 13.29
N VAL A 29 -10.51 -1.42 13.36
CA VAL A 29 -9.26 -1.65 14.10
C VAL A 29 -9.18 -0.62 15.21
N ARG A 30 -9.15 -1.04 16.48
CA ARG A 30 -9.10 -0.12 17.64
C ARG A 30 -10.17 0.98 17.59
N GLY A 31 -11.38 0.62 17.18
CA GLY A 31 -12.51 1.55 17.02
C GLY A 31 -12.46 2.43 15.77
N GLN A 32 -11.48 2.25 14.88
CA GLN A 32 -11.29 3.02 13.65
C GLN A 32 -11.84 2.26 12.44
N PRO A 33 -13.01 2.66 11.89
CA PRO A 33 -13.39 2.24 10.55
C PRO A 33 -12.55 3.00 9.52
N MET A 34 -12.43 2.43 8.33
CA MET A 34 -11.83 3.07 7.16
C MET A 34 -12.66 2.74 5.93
N LYS A 35 -12.83 3.73 5.04
CA LYS A 35 -13.38 3.52 3.70
C LYS A 35 -12.29 3.90 2.69
N PRO A 36 -11.66 2.93 2.00
CA PRO A 36 -10.63 3.24 1.03
C PRO A 36 -11.14 4.22 -0.04
N ALA A 37 -10.42 5.32 -0.21
CA ALA A 37 -10.59 6.30 -1.29
C ALA A 37 -9.50 6.17 -2.36
N ASP A 38 -8.38 5.50 -2.04
CA ASP A 38 -7.28 5.22 -2.96
C ASP A 38 -6.58 3.91 -2.59
N ALA A 39 -5.93 3.30 -3.59
CA ALA A 39 -5.10 2.12 -3.43
C ALA A 39 -3.88 2.21 -4.36
N ILE A 40 -2.67 2.22 -3.79
CA ILE A 40 -1.43 2.31 -4.57
C ILE A 40 -0.48 1.18 -4.22
N SER A 41 0.41 0.86 -5.16
CA SER A 41 1.38 -0.22 -4.97
C SER A 41 2.67 0.03 -5.73
N SER A 42 3.76 -0.54 -5.23
CA SER A 42 5.05 -0.55 -5.91
C SER A 42 5.91 -1.66 -5.33
N PRO A 43 6.75 -2.34 -6.14
CA PRO A 43 7.94 -2.97 -5.57
C PRO A 43 8.78 -1.88 -4.89
N ALA A 44 9.25 -2.14 -3.68
CA ALA A 44 9.98 -1.20 -2.85
C ALA A 44 11.09 -1.91 -2.08
N ARG A 45 12.13 -1.15 -1.72
CA ARG A 45 13.12 -1.60 -0.75
C ARG A 45 12.84 -0.90 0.57
N VAL A 46 12.50 -1.66 1.59
CA VAL A 46 12.18 -1.15 2.93
C VAL A 46 13.31 -1.43 3.90
N SER A 47 13.53 -0.51 4.84
CA SER A 47 14.46 -0.72 5.95
C SER A 47 13.68 -1.14 7.21
N LEU A 48 13.88 -2.38 7.66
CA LEU A 48 13.35 -2.91 8.91
C LEU A 48 14.47 -2.93 9.95
N GLY A 49 14.86 -1.74 10.43
CA GLY A 49 16.03 -1.59 11.30
C GLY A 49 17.34 -1.87 10.55
N PRO A 50 18.19 -2.83 10.98
CA PRO A 50 19.48 -3.13 10.33
C PRO A 50 19.33 -3.92 9.01
N ILE A 51 18.12 -4.37 8.66
CA ILE A 51 17.87 -5.21 7.49
C ILE A 51 17.14 -4.40 6.43
N SER A 52 17.63 -4.43 5.20
CA SER A 52 16.88 -3.96 4.04
C SER A 52 16.28 -5.15 3.29
N ALA A 53 14.98 -5.07 2.98
CA ALA A 53 14.23 -6.11 2.28
C ALA A 53 13.56 -5.55 1.02
N ASP A 54 13.58 -6.31 -0.07
CA ASP A 54 12.78 -5.99 -1.25
C ASP A 54 11.39 -6.61 -1.07
N VAL A 55 10.36 -5.79 -1.20
CA VAL A 55 8.96 -6.14 -0.92
C VAL A 55 8.03 -5.62 -2.00
N GLY A 56 6.89 -6.26 -2.18
CA GLY A 56 5.72 -5.62 -2.81
C GLY A 56 5.00 -4.79 -1.76
N GLY A 57 5.02 -3.46 -1.88
CA GLY A 57 4.27 -2.56 -1.02
C GLY A 57 2.90 -2.28 -1.62
N VAL A 58 1.85 -2.44 -0.84
CA VAL A 58 0.48 -2.04 -1.19
C VAL A 58 -0.08 -1.17 -0.07
N VAL A 59 -0.72 -0.06 -0.42
CA VAL A 59 -1.35 0.87 0.52
C VAL A 59 -2.79 1.09 0.10
N LEU A 60 -3.74 0.82 1.00
CA LEU A 60 -5.13 1.27 0.89
C LEU A 60 -5.31 2.40 1.89
N THR A 61 -5.90 3.52 1.48
CA THR A 61 -6.07 4.68 2.36
C THR A 61 -7.41 5.36 2.12
N ASP A 62 -7.95 6.03 3.14
CA ASP A 62 -9.11 6.92 3.03
C ASP A 62 -8.79 8.30 2.44
N VAL A 63 -7.52 8.56 2.09
CA VAL A 63 -7.07 9.80 1.47
C VAL A 63 -6.95 9.65 -0.05
N PRO A 64 -7.71 10.40 -0.86
CA PRO A 64 -7.62 10.31 -2.32
C PRO A 64 -6.33 10.95 -2.86
N GLY A 65 -5.86 10.46 -4.01
CA GLY A 65 -4.72 11.05 -4.73
C GLY A 65 -3.40 10.83 -4.01
N VAL A 66 -3.28 9.74 -3.25
CA VAL A 66 -2.13 9.49 -2.36
C VAL A 66 -0.84 9.31 -3.16
N CYS A 67 -0.91 8.80 -4.40
CA CYS A 67 0.29 8.64 -5.24
C CYS A 67 1.03 9.96 -5.47
N GLY A 68 0.30 11.07 -5.71
CA GLY A 68 0.92 12.38 -5.87
C GLY A 68 1.61 12.86 -4.59
N ARG A 69 1.01 12.57 -3.43
CA ARG A 69 1.52 12.95 -2.11
C ARG A 69 2.80 12.17 -1.76
N VAL A 70 2.79 10.85 -1.91
CA VAL A 70 3.98 10.02 -1.64
C VAL A 70 5.11 10.29 -2.63
N THR A 71 4.79 10.62 -3.88
CA THR A 71 5.78 11.07 -4.87
C THR A 71 6.44 12.39 -4.45
N ALA A 72 5.67 13.29 -3.82
CA ALA A 72 6.18 14.52 -3.22
C ALA A 72 6.83 14.31 -1.83
N ASN A 73 7.00 13.07 -1.38
CA ASN A 73 7.48 12.71 -0.05
C ASN A 73 6.67 13.32 1.10
N SER A 74 5.34 13.39 0.94
CA SER A 74 4.44 14.05 1.87
C SER A 74 3.40 13.11 2.46
N GLU A 75 3.34 13.06 3.80
CA GLU A 75 2.38 12.27 4.57
C GLU A 75 1.05 13.05 4.69
N PRO A 76 -0.10 12.40 4.44
CA PRO A 76 -1.40 13.03 4.65
C PRO A 76 -1.75 13.21 6.14
N LYS A 77 -2.30 14.37 6.46
CA LYS A 77 -2.88 14.69 7.77
C LYS A 77 -4.18 13.93 8.01
N ASN A 78 -4.40 13.48 9.23
CA ASN A 78 -5.64 12.81 9.66
C ASN A 78 -6.03 11.59 8.78
N GLY A 79 -5.06 11.02 8.06
CA GLY A 79 -5.28 9.89 7.15
C GLY A 79 -5.22 8.56 7.88
N LYS A 80 -5.93 7.58 7.34
CA LYS A 80 -5.83 6.17 7.72
C LYS A 80 -5.28 5.38 6.56
N ALA A 81 -4.45 4.39 6.87
CA ALA A 81 -3.87 3.52 5.86
C ALA A 81 -3.77 2.09 6.36
N LEU A 82 -4.16 1.14 5.51
CA LEU A 82 -3.74 -0.25 5.61
C LEU A 82 -2.57 -0.45 4.67
N VAL A 83 -1.41 -0.79 5.24
CA VAL A 83 -0.17 -1.02 4.50
C VAL A 83 0.16 -2.51 4.54
N LEU A 84 0.43 -3.09 3.38
CA LEU A 84 0.76 -4.49 3.20
C LEU A 84 2.15 -4.56 2.57
N PHE A 85 3.09 -5.19 3.25
CA PHE A 85 4.40 -5.54 2.72
C PHE A 85 4.45 -7.03 2.45
N LEU A 86 4.69 -7.40 1.20
CA LEU A 86 4.67 -8.78 0.73
C LEU A 86 6.07 -9.18 0.30
N ALA A 87 6.54 -10.34 0.72
CA ALA A 87 7.85 -10.83 0.34
C ALA A 87 7.85 -12.33 0.07
N ASP A 88 8.60 -12.71 -0.96
CA ASP A 88 9.10 -14.06 -1.12
C ASP A 88 10.42 -14.16 -0.34
N PHE A 89 10.43 -14.96 0.73
CA PHE A 89 11.57 -15.12 1.61
C PHE A 89 12.34 -16.41 1.32
N ASN A 90 13.60 -16.28 0.92
CA ASN A 90 14.49 -17.42 0.76
C ASN A 90 15.14 -17.75 2.12
N ARG A 91 14.69 -18.84 2.74
CA ARG A 91 15.17 -19.30 4.05
C ARG A 91 16.62 -19.83 4.04
N GLN A 92 17.18 -20.14 2.87
CA GLN A 92 18.57 -20.60 2.75
C GLN A 92 19.54 -19.43 2.71
N THR A 93 19.20 -18.37 1.97
CA THR A 93 20.04 -17.17 1.82
C THR A 93 19.66 -16.04 2.79
N LEU A 94 18.54 -16.18 3.51
CA LEU A 94 17.95 -15.18 4.39
C LEU A 94 17.69 -13.84 3.69
N THR A 95 17.23 -13.91 2.44
CA THR A 95 16.92 -12.73 1.61
C THR A 95 15.43 -12.67 1.29
N ALA A 96 14.89 -11.46 1.23
CA ALA A 96 13.52 -11.19 0.78
C ALA A 96 13.53 -10.53 -0.60
N THR A 97 12.64 -10.98 -1.48
CA THR A 97 12.37 -10.37 -2.79
C THR A 97 10.90 -9.99 -2.93
N ALA A 98 10.62 -8.92 -3.66
CA ALA A 98 9.25 -8.56 -4.00
C ALA A 98 8.60 -9.68 -4.84
N PRO A 99 7.33 -10.05 -4.59
CA PRO A 99 6.65 -11.08 -5.35
C PRO A 99 6.56 -10.76 -6.84
N ALA A 100 6.87 -11.75 -7.68
CA ALA A 100 6.81 -11.63 -9.14
C ALA A 100 5.51 -12.18 -9.76
N GLY A 101 4.68 -12.88 -8.98
CA GLY A 101 3.43 -13.45 -9.46
C GLY A 101 2.36 -13.63 -8.36
N PRO A 102 1.19 -14.15 -8.74
CA PRO A 102 0.11 -14.46 -7.81
C PRO A 102 0.54 -15.47 -6.73
N GLY A 103 -0.06 -15.37 -5.54
CA GLY A 103 0.27 -16.22 -4.41
C GLY A 103 -0.51 -15.87 -3.15
N THR A 104 -0.41 -16.71 -2.13
CA THR A 104 -0.94 -16.45 -0.79
C THR A 104 0.22 -16.22 0.17
N PHE A 105 0.17 -15.11 0.88
CA PHE A 105 1.20 -14.65 1.81
C PHE A 105 0.63 -14.69 3.22
N ASP A 106 1.28 -15.46 4.08
CA ASP A 106 0.85 -15.60 5.47
C ASP A 106 1.25 -14.36 6.25
N VAL A 107 0.29 -13.78 6.99
CA VAL A 107 0.56 -12.62 7.84
C VAL A 107 1.39 -13.06 9.03
N VAL A 108 2.53 -12.41 9.19
CA VAL A 108 3.43 -12.61 10.32
C VAL A 108 3.52 -11.36 11.19
N ASN A 109 3.63 -11.58 12.49
CA ASN A 109 3.98 -10.50 13.41
C ASN A 109 5.47 -10.15 13.23
N PRO A 110 5.82 -8.92 12.78
CA PRO A 110 7.21 -8.53 12.55
C PRO A 110 8.04 -8.48 13.84
N ASN A 111 7.41 -8.42 15.00
CA ASN A 111 8.07 -8.41 16.30
C ASN A 111 8.23 -9.81 16.91
N ALA A 112 7.67 -10.85 16.27
CA ALA A 112 7.80 -12.22 16.76
C ALA A 112 9.16 -12.81 16.34
N PRO A 113 9.85 -13.55 17.23
CA PRO A 113 11.08 -14.24 16.87
C PRO A 113 10.77 -15.40 15.91
N GLY A 114 11.67 -15.63 14.94
CA GLY A 114 11.58 -16.77 14.03
C GLY A 114 12.01 -16.43 12.61
N ILE A 115 12.09 -17.46 11.77
CA ILE A 115 12.32 -17.29 10.34
C ILE A 115 10.94 -17.15 9.67
N PRO A 116 10.67 -16.08 8.91
CA PRO A 116 9.41 -15.93 8.17
C PRO A 116 9.14 -17.11 7.22
N PRO A 117 7.86 -17.40 6.93
CA PRO A 117 7.51 -18.37 5.91
C PRO A 117 7.98 -17.91 4.53
N PRO A 118 8.09 -18.83 3.54
CA PRO A 118 8.52 -18.48 2.19
C PRO A 118 7.68 -17.39 1.51
N HIS A 119 6.38 -17.30 1.83
CA HIS A 119 5.50 -16.23 1.38
C HIS A 119 4.96 -15.52 2.62
N ALA A 120 5.55 -14.36 2.93
CA ALA A 120 5.24 -13.62 4.14
C ALA A 120 4.58 -12.28 3.81
N ALA A 121 3.62 -11.89 4.64
CA ALA A 121 3.03 -10.57 4.66
C ALA A 121 3.25 -9.91 6.03
N VAL A 122 3.65 -8.65 6.04
CA VAL A 122 3.53 -7.78 7.21
C VAL A 122 2.44 -6.76 6.90
N VAL A 123 1.45 -6.67 7.77
CA VAL A 123 0.31 -5.76 7.57
C VAL A 123 0.17 -4.84 8.76
N THR A 124 0.07 -3.54 8.49
CA THR A 124 -0.10 -2.51 9.53
C THR A 124 -1.26 -1.61 9.20
N PHE A 125 -2.03 -1.25 10.22
CA PHE A 125 -3.05 -0.21 10.13
C PHE A 125 -2.56 1.01 10.89
N GLY A 126 -2.37 2.12 10.15
CA GLY A 126 -1.92 3.40 10.68
C GLY A 126 -3.04 4.42 10.68
N VAL A 127 -3.06 5.25 11.72
CA VAL A 127 -3.89 6.46 11.81
C VAL A 127 -3.00 7.61 12.19
N ASN A 128 -2.99 8.66 11.38
CA ASN A 128 -2.21 9.86 11.64
C ASN A 128 -3.09 10.97 12.23
N ASP A 129 -2.47 11.89 12.96
CA ASP A 129 -3.11 13.12 13.43
C ASP A 129 -2.91 14.31 12.47
N ALA A 130 -3.24 15.51 12.93
CA ALA A 130 -3.10 16.74 12.14
C ALA A 130 -1.64 17.21 11.94
N ALA A 131 -0.71 16.66 12.72
CA ALA A 131 0.74 16.83 12.60
C ALA A 131 1.41 15.70 11.80
N CYS A 132 0.61 14.79 11.22
CA CYS A 132 1.07 13.59 10.51
C CYS A 132 1.84 12.63 11.42
N GLU A 133 1.62 12.71 12.73
CA GLU A 133 2.17 11.75 13.68
C GLU A 133 1.21 10.57 13.82
N GLN A 134 1.77 9.36 13.77
CA GLN A 134 0.98 8.15 13.93
C GLN A 134 0.46 8.05 15.37
N ILE A 135 -0.85 7.96 15.52
CA ILE A 135 -1.53 7.78 16.80
C ILE A 135 -1.45 6.30 17.18
N ALA A 136 -0.44 5.93 17.98
CA ALA A 136 -0.20 4.54 18.39
C ALA A 136 -1.42 3.87 19.03
N ALA A 137 -2.22 4.61 19.82
CA ALA A 137 -3.42 4.09 20.47
C ALA A 137 -4.54 3.70 19.48
N GLN A 138 -4.49 4.19 18.24
CA GLN A 138 -5.47 3.95 17.18
C GLN A 138 -4.91 3.11 16.04
N SER A 139 -3.61 2.80 16.08
CA SER A 139 -2.89 2.01 15.09
C SER A 139 -2.65 0.60 15.61
N ALA A 140 -2.47 -0.37 14.71
CA ALA A 140 -2.22 -1.74 15.08
C ALA A 140 -1.40 -2.49 14.04
N VAL A 141 -0.74 -3.56 14.47
CA VAL A 141 -0.04 -4.50 13.61
C VAL A 141 -0.84 -5.79 13.51
N ALA A 142 -0.92 -6.35 12.30
CA ALA A 142 -1.53 -7.64 12.09
C ALA A 142 -0.61 -8.77 12.56
N THR A 143 -1.18 -9.79 13.17
CA THR A 143 -0.45 -10.92 13.76
C THR A 143 -0.83 -12.26 13.17
N SER A 144 -1.89 -12.30 12.34
CA SER A 144 -2.40 -13.53 11.73
C SER A 144 -3.23 -13.24 10.49
N GLY A 145 -3.57 -14.30 9.76
CA GLY A 145 -4.36 -14.24 8.54
C GLY A 145 -3.50 -14.33 7.28
N ALA A 146 -4.03 -13.89 6.15
CA ALA A 146 -3.35 -13.99 4.87
C ALA A 146 -3.73 -12.87 3.90
N VAL A 147 -2.79 -12.57 3.00
CA VAL A 147 -3.01 -11.72 1.83
C VAL A 147 -2.87 -12.59 0.59
N LYS A 148 -3.89 -12.59 -0.27
CA LYS A 148 -3.89 -13.32 -1.53
C LYS A 148 -3.72 -12.35 -2.69
N ILE A 149 -2.61 -12.47 -3.41
CA ILE A 149 -2.38 -11.77 -4.67
C ILE A 149 -2.97 -12.57 -5.82
N THR A 150 -3.83 -11.93 -6.60
CA THR A 150 -4.48 -12.52 -7.77
C THR A 150 -3.82 -12.08 -9.07
N SER A 151 -3.23 -10.88 -9.10
CA SER A 151 -2.46 -10.40 -10.25
C SER A 151 -1.38 -9.40 -9.84
N ILE A 152 -0.29 -9.40 -10.61
CA ILE A 152 0.76 -8.38 -10.56
C ILE A 152 1.06 -7.99 -12.01
N SER A 153 1.03 -6.70 -12.31
CA SER A 153 1.36 -6.17 -13.64
C SER A 153 1.97 -4.79 -13.55
N GLY A 154 3.22 -4.63 -14.01
CA GLY A 154 3.89 -3.32 -14.02
C GLY A 154 3.99 -2.62 -12.65
N GLY A 155 4.07 -3.40 -11.57
CA GLY A 155 4.08 -2.89 -10.19
C GLY A 155 2.69 -2.58 -9.61
N ALA A 156 1.61 -2.80 -10.36
CA ALA A 156 0.24 -2.80 -9.86
C ALA A 156 -0.13 -4.17 -9.28
N TYR A 157 -0.67 -4.20 -8.07
CA TYR A 157 -1.07 -5.41 -7.36
C TYR A 157 -2.58 -5.46 -7.19
N SER A 158 -3.20 -6.63 -7.40
CA SER A 158 -4.59 -6.88 -7.02
C SER A 158 -4.70 -8.12 -6.16
N GLY A 159 -5.67 -8.13 -5.26
CA GLY A 159 -5.80 -9.23 -4.31
C GLY A 159 -6.93 -9.08 -3.32
N THR A 160 -6.94 -9.99 -2.36
CA THR A 160 -7.82 -9.99 -1.20
C THR A 160 -7.01 -10.17 0.06
N TYR A 161 -7.57 -9.79 1.21
CA TYR A 161 -6.95 -10.02 2.50
C TYR A 161 -7.99 -10.37 3.55
N THR A 162 -7.59 -11.19 4.51
CA THR A 162 -8.29 -11.41 5.78
C THR A 162 -7.21 -11.47 6.84
N VAL A 163 -7.16 -10.47 7.71
CA VAL A 163 -6.06 -10.28 8.66
C VAL A 163 -6.60 -10.07 10.07
N GLY A 164 -5.95 -10.69 11.05
CA GLY A 164 -6.22 -10.50 12.46
C GLY A 164 -5.17 -9.58 13.08
N PHE A 165 -5.62 -8.57 13.82
CA PHE A 165 -4.76 -7.61 14.52
C PHE A 165 -4.38 -8.09 15.93
N GLU A 166 -3.28 -7.56 16.45
CA GLU A 166 -2.80 -7.86 17.81
C GLU A 166 -3.84 -7.64 18.93
N THR A 167 -4.85 -6.81 18.67
CA THR A 167 -5.96 -6.50 19.57
C THR A 167 -7.18 -7.42 19.42
N GLY A 168 -7.10 -8.41 18.52
CA GLY A 168 -8.10 -9.46 18.32
C GLY A 168 -9.15 -9.18 17.24
N GLU A 169 -9.19 -7.97 16.68
CA GLU A 169 -10.07 -7.64 15.56
C GLU A 169 -9.62 -8.34 14.28
N VAL A 170 -10.59 -8.71 13.45
CA VAL A 170 -10.36 -9.24 12.11
C VAL A 170 -10.93 -8.28 11.10
N VAL A 171 -10.14 -7.96 10.08
CA VAL A 171 -10.55 -7.16 8.93
C VAL A 171 -10.35 -7.97 7.68
N SER A 172 -11.28 -7.84 6.73
CA SER A 172 -11.14 -8.41 5.39
C SER A 172 -11.44 -7.39 4.30
N GLY A 173 -11.02 -7.70 3.09
CA GLY A 173 -11.28 -6.85 1.95
C GLY A 173 -10.62 -7.32 0.67
N ASP A 174 -10.74 -6.48 -0.34
CA ASP A 174 -10.10 -6.60 -1.64
C ASP A 174 -9.35 -5.32 -1.97
N PHE A 175 -8.42 -5.41 -2.92
CA PHE A 175 -7.74 -4.25 -3.46
C PHE A 175 -7.40 -4.43 -4.93
N HIS A 176 -7.45 -3.31 -5.63
CA HIS A 176 -7.03 -3.12 -7.01
C HIS A 176 -6.13 -1.88 -7.03
N ALA A 177 -4.88 -2.07 -6.62
CA ALA A 177 -3.94 -0.98 -6.42
C ALA A 177 -3.28 -0.59 -7.76
N THR A 178 -3.17 0.72 -7.99
CA THR A 178 -2.43 1.24 -9.15
C THR A 178 -0.94 1.28 -8.87
N SER A 179 -0.13 1.13 -9.91
CA SER A 179 1.33 1.26 -9.79
C SER A 179 1.69 2.72 -9.50
N CYS A 180 2.43 2.95 -8.42
CA CYS A 180 2.89 4.26 -7.99
C CYS A 180 4.39 4.20 -7.65
N PRO A 181 5.29 4.47 -8.63
CA PRO A 181 6.73 4.40 -8.40
C PRO A 181 7.23 5.28 -7.25
N GLY A 182 6.56 6.42 -6.99
CA GLY A 182 6.88 7.31 -5.87
C GLY A 182 6.76 6.63 -4.50
N LEU A 183 5.94 5.59 -4.38
CA LEU A 183 5.81 4.81 -3.14
C LEU A 183 7.12 4.12 -2.74
N ALA A 184 7.92 3.64 -3.71
CA ALA A 184 9.19 2.99 -3.39
C ALA A 184 10.19 3.96 -2.74
N THR A 185 10.27 5.18 -3.28
CA THR A 185 11.09 6.26 -2.72
C THR A 185 10.56 6.68 -1.36
N TYR A 186 9.24 6.80 -1.22
CA TYR A 186 8.59 7.10 0.04
C TYR A 186 8.98 6.10 1.13
N LEU A 187 8.75 4.80 0.90
CA LEU A 187 9.00 3.75 1.89
C LEU A 187 10.48 3.55 2.25
N SER A 188 11.41 4.02 1.42
CA SER A 188 12.85 3.97 1.70
C SER A 188 13.38 5.24 2.38
N THR A 189 12.56 6.29 2.49
CA THR A 189 12.94 7.55 3.12
C THR A 189 12.49 7.55 4.58
N PRO A 190 13.37 7.85 5.56
CA PRO A 190 13.02 7.79 6.99
C PRO A 190 12.21 9.00 7.49
N THR A 191 12.06 10.04 6.65
CA THR A 191 11.44 11.31 7.02
C THR A 191 10.56 11.84 5.90
N HIS A 192 9.37 12.30 6.25
CA HIS A 192 8.38 12.82 5.30
C HIS A 192 7.96 14.23 5.70
N SER A 193 7.63 15.08 4.72
CA SER A 193 6.96 16.33 5.03
C SER A 193 5.52 16.05 5.47
N CYS A 194 4.97 16.87 6.37
CA CYS A 194 3.57 16.75 6.74
C CYS A 194 2.69 17.70 5.93
N GLY A 195 1.71 17.14 5.22
CA GLY A 195 0.61 17.91 4.62
C GLY A 195 0.42 17.73 3.12
N GLY A 196 -0.63 18.38 2.62
CA GLY A 196 -0.96 18.53 1.20
C GLY A 196 -2.44 18.78 1.00
#